data_AF-A0A2N5W1V1-F1
#
_entry.id   AF-A0A2N5W1V1-F1
#
_cell.length_a   1.000
_cell.length_b   1.000
_cell.length_c   1.000
_cell.angle_alpha   90.00
_cell.angle_beta   90.00
_cell.angle_gamma   90.00
#
_symmetry.space_group_name_H-M   'P 1'
#
loop_
_entity.id
_entity.type
_entity.pdbx_description
1 polymer ?
#
loop_
_entity_poly.entity_id
_entity_poly.type
_entity_poly.pdbx_seq_one_letter_code
_entity_poly.pdbx_strand_id
1 'polypeptide(L)'
;MNRATTSNSTESKAPRTARDAIEILHEISELLGTGLDQQTLALCVGMIEEGTNPLALAQVVQELRQETKGETKTTPTTFLP
;
A
#
# COMPACT_ATOMS: atom_id res chain seq x y z
N MET A 1 42.22 -13.22 35.68
CA MET A 1 41.13 -14.07 35.15
C MET A 1 39.93 -13.18 34.90
N ASN A 2 39.66 -12.86 33.63
CA ASN A 2 38.67 -11.86 33.22
C ASN A 2 37.47 -12.57 32.60
N ARG A 3 36.25 -12.44 33.15
CA ARG A 3 34.99 -12.58 32.41
C ARG A 3 33.80 -12.01 33.19
N ALA A 4 33.59 -10.71 33.06
CA ALA A 4 32.26 -10.13 33.26
C ALA A 4 31.54 -10.20 31.90
N THR A 5 30.87 -11.33 31.65
CA THR A 5 29.82 -11.42 30.64
C THR A 5 28.56 -10.75 31.18
N THR A 6 28.10 -9.70 30.51
CA THR A 6 26.71 -9.55 30.01
C THR A 6 26.62 -8.18 29.33
N SER A 7 27.00 -8.13 28.05
CA SER A 7 26.49 -7.08 27.16
C SER A 7 25.06 -7.47 26.82
N ASN A 8 24.09 -6.92 27.55
CA ASN A 8 22.70 -6.97 27.13
C ASN A 8 22.51 -5.86 26.08
N SER A 9 22.81 -6.19 24.81
CA SER A 9 22.38 -5.38 23.69
C SER A 9 20.86 -5.42 23.66
N THR A 10 20.21 -4.32 24.00
CA THR A 10 18.80 -4.10 23.74
C THR A 10 18.56 -4.17 22.23
N GLU A 11 18.23 -5.37 21.76
CA GLU A 11 17.85 -5.65 20.38
C GLU A 11 16.45 -5.08 20.14
N SER A 12 16.41 -3.89 19.54
CA SER A 12 15.18 -3.24 19.08
C SER A 12 14.54 -4.06 17.95
N LYS A 13 13.78 -5.10 18.31
CA LYS A 13 13.04 -5.98 17.39
C LYS A 13 11.72 -5.34 16.93
N ALA A 14 11.78 -4.19 16.27
CA ALA A 14 10.66 -3.62 15.48
C ALA A 14 11.25 -2.50 14.60
N PRO A 15 11.45 -2.74 13.29
CA PRO A 15 10.37 -2.56 12.30
C PRO A 15 10.44 -3.55 11.11
N ARG A 16 10.94 -4.78 11.33
CA ARG A 16 11.06 -5.78 10.26
C ARG A 16 9.69 -6.26 9.76
N THR A 17 8.76 -6.48 10.68
CA THR A 17 7.44 -7.04 10.39
C THR A 17 6.61 -6.25 9.38
N ALA A 18 6.67 -4.90 9.42
CA ALA A 18 5.90 -4.07 8.50
C ALA A 18 6.48 -4.10 7.08
N ARG A 19 7.82 -4.08 6.95
CA ARG A 19 8.50 -4.20 5.65
C ARG A 19 8.28 -5.59 5.05
N ASP A 20 8.44 -6.63 5.86
CA ASP A 20 8.19 -8.01 5.46
C ASP A 20 6.73 -8.21 5.00
N ALA A 21 5.77 -7.56 5.67
CA ALA A 21 4.36 -7.62 5.28
C ALA A 21 4.12 -6.96 3.92
N ILE A 22 4.69 -5.79 3.65
CA ILE A 22 4.55 -5.12 2.34
C ILE A 22 5.19 -5.95 1.22
N GLU A 23 6.32 -6.61 1.47
CA GLU A 23 6.96 -7.51 0.50
C GLU A 23 6.03 -8.68 0.13
N ILE A 24 5.45 -9.35 1.13
CA ILE A 24 4.49 -10.45 0.90
C ILE A 24 3.24 -9.93 0.17
N LEU A 25 2.70 -8.78 0.55
CA LEU A 25 1.53 -8.19 -0.11
C LEU A 25 1.84 -7.79 -1.56
N HIS A 26 3.06 -7.36 -1.85
CA HIS A 26 3.49 -7.04 -3.21
C HIS A 26 3.59 -8.30 -4.07
N GLU A 27 4.12 -9.41 -3.55
CA GLU A 27 4.11 -10.69 -4.25
C GLU A 27 2.68 -11.15 -4.58
N ILE A 28 1.75 -11.02 -3.62
CA ILE A 28 0.32 -11.31 -3.84
C ILE A 28 -0.26 -10.40 -4.93
N SER A 29 0.06 -9.10 -4.89
CA SER A 29 -0.38 -8.10 -5.87
C SER A 29 0.07 -8.45 -7.29
N GLU A 30 1.31 -8.88 -7.47
CA GLU A 30 1.86 -9.33 -8.75
C GLU A 30 1.17 -10.60 -9.24
N LEU A 31 0.95 -11.59 -8.36
CA LEU A 31 0.21 -12.82 -8.71
C LEU A 31 -1.22 -12.53 -9.17
N LEU A 32 -1.87 -11.52 -8.58
CA LEU A 32 -3.22 -11.10 -8.94
C LEU A 32 -3.26 -10.12 -10.12
N GLY A 33 -2.11 -9.65 -10.60
CA GLY A 33 -2.02 -8.71 -11.71
C GLY A 33 -2.68 -7.36 -11.43
N THR A 34 -2.64 -6.87 -10.18
CA THR A 34 -3.24 -5.56 -9.84
C THR A 34 -2.47 -4.39 -10.47
N GLY A 35 -1.19 -4.62 -10.78
CA GLY A 35 -0.27 -3.65 -11.36
C GLY A 35 0.04 -2.49 -10.41
N LEU A 36 -0.03 -2.69 -9.10
CA LEU A 36 0.43 -1.75 -8.08
C LEU A 36 1.91 -2.01 -7.79
N ASP A 37 2.75 -0.99 -7.94
CA ASP A 37 4.14 -1.05 -7.48
C ASP A 37 4.22 -0.96 -5.96
N GLN A 38 5.37 -1.36 -5.41
CA GLN A 38 5.57 -1.46 -3.96
C GLN A 38 5.28 -0.15 -3.21
N GLN A 39 5.59 1.01 -3.80
CA GLN A 39 5.34 2.30 -3.16
C GLN A 39 3.85 2.62 -3.13
N THR A 40 3.14 2.44 -4.25
CA THR A 40 1.69 2.66 -4.32
C THR A 40 0.95 1.70 -3.39
N LEU A 41 1.37 0.43 -3.33
CA LEU A 41 0.76 -0.55 -2.43
C LEU A 41 0.93 -0.14 -0.95
N ALA A 42 2.12 0.30 -0.55
CA ALA A 42 2.36 0.77 0.81
C ALA A 42 1.49 1.99 1.17
N LEU A 43 1.28 2.91 0.22
CA LEU A 43 0.38 4.03 0.41
C LEU A 43 -1.08 3.57 0.60
N CYS A 44 -1.55 2.65 -0.24
CA CYS A 44 -2.89 2.08 -0.11
C CYS A 44 -3.09 1.39 1.25
N VAL A 45 -2.10 0.63 1.72
CA VAL A 45 -2.13 0.00 3.04
C VAL A 45 -2.21 1.05 4.14
N GLY A 46 -1.38 2.10 4.10
CA GLY A 46 -1.44 3.19 5.07
C GLY A 46 -2.81 3.89 5.11
N MET A 47 -3.40 4.16 3.94
CA MET A 47 -4.75 4.74 3.87
C MET A 47 -5.81 3.83 4.50
N ILE A 48 -5.70 2.51 4.30
CA ILE A 48 -6.61 1.52 4.89
C ILE A 48 -6.42 1.44 6.41
N GLU A 49 -5.18 1.50 6.89
CA GLU A 49 -4.85 1.56 8.33
C GLU A 49 -5.41 2.81 9.00
N GLU A 50 -5.49 3.93 8.27
CA GLU A 50 -6.16 5.17 8.70
C GLU A 50 -7.70 5.10 8.66
N GLY A 51 -8.27 3.99 8.17
CA GLY A 51 -9.72 3.73 8.15
C GLY A 51 -10.38 3.94 6.78
N THR A 52 -9.61 4.13 5.72
CA THR A 52 -10.16 4.20 4.36
C THR A 52 -10.78 2.86 3.96
N ASN A 53 -11.97 2.91 3.35
CA ASN A 53 -12.61 1.72 2.81
C ASN A 53 -11.82 1.15 1.61
N PRO A 54 -11.36 -0.11 1.65
CA PRO A 54 -10.52 -0.68 0.59
C PRO A 54 -11.24 -0.82 -0.76
N LEU A 55 -12.55 -1.06 -0.74
CA LEU A 55 -13.34 -1.16 -1.97
C LEU A 55 -13.50 0.20 -2.66
N ALA A 56 -13.77 1.25 -1.88
CA ALA A 56 -13.85 2.61 -2.42
C ALA A 56 -12.48 3.07 -2.96
N LEU A 57 -11.39 2.78 -2.24
CA LEU A 57 -10.03 3.09 -2.69
C LEU A 57 -9.70 2.39 -4.01
N ALA A 58 -10.05 1.10 -4.15
CA ALA A 58 -9.85 0.35 -5.38
C ALA A 58 -10.61 0.96 -6.57
N GLN A 59 -11.81 1.50 -6.34
CA GLN A 59 -12.58 2.19 -7.39
C GLN A 59 -11.87 3.48 -7.82
N VAL A 60 -11.43 4.31 -6.88
CA VAL A 60 -10.70 5.57 -7.18
C VAL A 60 -9.40 5.28 -7.94
N VAL A 61 -8.63 4.27 -7.53
CA VAL A 61 -7.39 3.88 -8.24
C VAL A 61 -7.69 3.46 -9.68
N GLN A 62 -8.80 2.74 -9.92
CA GLN A 62 -9.21 2.35 -11.26
C GLN A 62 -9.66 3.55 -12.11
N GLU A 63 -10.39 4.49 -11.52
CA GLU A 63 -10.84 5.71 -12.20
C GLU A 63 -9.64 6.58 -12.64
N LEU A 64 -8.69 6.84 -11.73
CA LEU A 64 -7.46 7.58 -12.04
C LEU A 64 -6.62 6.90 -13.15
N ARG A 65 -6.58 5.56 -13.16
CA ARG A 65 -5.90 4.79 -14.21
C ARG A 65 -6.60 4.85 -15.56
N GLN A 66 -7.92 5.04 -15.59
CA GLN A 66 -8.68 5.22 -16.83
C GLN A 66 -8.49 6.64 -17.36
N GLU A 67 -8.53 7.65 -16.49
CA GLU A 67 -8.31 9.06 -16.85
C GLU A 67 -6.92 9.26 -17.48
N THR A 68 -5.89 8.65 -16.90
CA THR A 68 -4.51 8.71 -17.44
C THR A 68 -4.36 8.03 -18.80
N LYS A 69 -5.20 7.04 -19.11
CA LYS A 69 -5.27 6.39 -20.43
C LYS A 69 -6.06 7.20 -21.47
N GLY A 70 -6.66 8.32 -21.07
CA GLY A 70 -7.54 9.11 -21.94
C GLY A 70 -8.90 8.47 -22.17
N GLU A 71 -9.26 7.44 -21.40
CA GLU A 71 -10.59 6.84 -21.40
C GLU A 71 -11.52 7.69 -20.53
N THR A 72 -11.85 8.89 -21.01
CA THR A 72 -12.94 9.65 -20.41
C THR A 72 -14.22 8.91 -20.71
N LYS A 73 -14.78 8.23 -19.70
CA LYS A 73 -16.16 7.78 -19.77
C LYS A 73 -17.00 9.07 -19.80
N THR A 74 -17.33 9.56 -20.99
CA THR A 74 -18.18 10.72 -21.19
C THR A 74 -19.59 10.40 -20.69
N THR A 75 -19.81 10.44 -19.38
CA THR A 75 -21.15 10.68 -18.84
C THR A 75 -21.35 12.20 -18.90
N PRO A 76 -22.25 12.71 -19.75
CA PRO A 76 -22.58 14.13 -19.79
C PRO A 76 -23.47 14.41 -18.59
N THR A 77 -22.89 14.50 -17.39
CA THR A 77 -23.59 15.12 -16.26
C THR A 77 -23.37 16.62 -16.39
N THR A 78 -24.17 17.22 -17.28
CA THR A 78 -24.51 18.63 -17.21
C THR A 78 -24.98 18.93 -15.79
N PHE A 79 -24.13 19.55 -14.98
CA PHE A 79 -24.62 20.40 -13.91
C PHE A 79 -25.16 21.65 -14.61
N LEU A 80 -26.48 21.68 -14.82
CA LEU A 80 -27.22 22.91 -15.11
C LEU A 80 -27.19 23.76 -13.81
N PRO A 81 -27.14 25.10 -13.92
CA PRO A 81 -26.72 25.99 -12.83
C PRO A 81 -27.70 26.04 -11.66
#